data_AF-A0A2V9N1Q3-F1
#
_entry.id   AF-A0A2V9N1Q3-F1
#
_cell.length_a   1.000
_cell.length_b   1.000
_cell.length_c   1.000
_cell.angle_alpha   90.00
_cell.angle_beta   90.00
_cell.angle_gamma   90.00
#
_symmetry.space_group_name_H-M   'P 1'
#
loop_
_entity.id
_entity.type
_entity.pdbx_description
1 polymer ?
#
loop_
_entity_poly.entity_id
_entity_poly.type
_entity_poly.pdbx_seq_one_letter_code
_entity_poly.pdbx_strand_id
1 'polypeptide(L)'
;MPSLWRFGGLTPIGLTRLTVKKIGTDELSTRSAALSYYFLLALFPMFLFLLSLIGVIAGPGSELRENIISAFGRLAPGSASQVVHSVVNQTLQASNGLKLAAGILGALWSASGGMSAVVTSLNIIYRVSETRPWWKQKLTVVGLTVALAGLIIAALVLALYGGKIGEAIANHAGLGGAFRIFWRVVQWPAAFAVMLFAYSIIYYFAPNLDERKWYWVTPGAAAGVTVWLLTSIGFRLYLHFFNSYSATYGSLGAVIILTLWLFMTGFAILVGGEINCVIEQTDKKRETFEGKIRQIDQQTKAA
;
A
#
# COMPACT_ATOMS: atom_id res chain seq x y z
N MET A 1 26.71 -3.77 -5.55
CA MET A 1 25.47 -4.53 -5.82
C MET A 1 24.85 -4.09 -7.12
N PRO A 2 24.65 -5.03 -8.06
CA PRO A 2 23.89 -4.79 -9.27
C PRO A 2 22.43 -4.40 -9.00
N SER A 3 21.78 -3.86 -10.04
CA SER A 3 20.33 -3.66 -10.07
C SER A 3 19.57 -4.94 -9.65
N LEU A 4 18.52 -4.80 -8.83
CA LEU A 4 17.62 -5.90 -8.45
C LEU A 4 17.03 -6.63 -9.67
N TRP A 5 16.98 -5.96 -10.82
CA TRP A 5 16.53 -6.52 -12.10
C TRP A 5 17.47 -7.58 -12.69
N ARG A 6 18.66 -7.80 -12.11
CA ARG A 6 19.49 -8.98 -12.43
C ARG A 6 19.05 -10.24 -11.70
N PHE A 7 17.99 -10.16 -10.88
CA PHE A 7 17.39 -11.29 -10.15
C PHE A 7 18.39 -12.08 -9.28
N GLY A 8 19.44 -11.42 -8.77
CA GLY A 8 20.52 -12.08 -8.01
C GLY A 8 21.32 -13.11 -8.84
N GLY A 9 21.25 -13.04 -10.17
CA GLY A 9 21.84 -14.03 -11.08
C GLY A 9 20.95 -15.25 -11.36
N LEU A 10 19.72 -15.28 -10.85
CA LEU A 10 18.76 -16.33 -11.15
C LEU A 10 18.09 -16.11 -12.52
N THR A 11 17.67 -17.21 -13.14
CA THR A 11 16.70 -17.13 -14.24
C THR A 11 15.32 -16.74 -13.69
N PRO A 12 14.44 -16.10 -14.49
CA PRO A 12 13.08 -15.76 -14.04
C PRO A 12 12.32 -16.96 -13.46
N ILE A 13 12.46 -18.13 -14.09
CA ILE A 13 11.86 -19.40 -13.63
C ILE A 13 12.45 -19.83 -12.28
N GLY A 14 13.77 -19.71 -12.10
CA GLY A 14 14.45 -20.00 -10.84
C GLY A 14 13.98 -19.10 -9.71
N LEU A 15 13.85 -17.79 -9.98
CA LEU A 15 13.30 -16.82 -9.04
C LEU A 15 11.87 -17.20 -8.65
N THR A 16 10.97 -17.41 -9.62
CA THR A 16 9.58 -17.79 -9.33
C THR A 16 9.49 -19.07 -8.52
N ARG A 17 10.23 -20.12 -8.88
CA ARG A 17 10.22 -21.40 -8.15
C ARG A 17 10.69 -21.23 -6.70
N LEU A 18 11.74 -20.44 -6.49
CA LEU A 18 12.27 -20.18 -5.16
C LEU A 18 11.30 -19.33 -4.33
N THR A 19 10.70 -18.29 -4.92
CA THR A 19 9.66 -17.48 -4.28
C THR A 19 8.46 -18.34 -3.89
N VAL A 20 7.95 -19.20 -4.78
CA VAL A 20 6.80 -20.08 -4.47
C VAL A 20 7.11 -21.01 -3.30
N LYS A 21 8.31 -21.59 -3.25
CA LYS A 21 8.74 -22.38 -2.09
C LYS A 21 8.72 -21.53 -0.81
N LYS A 22 9.23 -20.30 -0.89
CA LYS A 22 9.30 -19.40 0.26
C LYS A 22 7.96 -18.86 0.74
N ILE A 23 6.99 -18.65 -0.16
CA ILE A 23 5.61 -18.29 0.20
C ILE A 23 5.05 -19.26 1.24
N GLY A 24 5.33 -20.56 1.08
CA GLY A 24 4.94 -21.59 2.04
C GLY A 24 5.76 -21.55 3.33
N THR A 25 7.09 -21.50 3.24
CA THR A 25 7.97 -21.53 4.44
C THR A 25 7.84 -20.30 5.32
N ASP A 26 7.44 -19.17 4.73
CA ASP A 26 7.31 -17.90 5.42
C ASP A 26 5.85 -17.63 5.80
N GLU A 27 4.95 -18.59 5.56
CA GLU A 27 3.53 -18.59 5.93
C GLU A 27 2.77 -17.34 5.45
N LEU A 28 3.00 -16.95 4.19
CA LEU A 28 2.43 -15.71 3.66
C LEU A 28 0.89 -15.68 3.73
N SER A 29 0.22 -16.81 3.59
CA SER A 29 -1.24 -16.90 3.75
C SER A 29 -1.67 -16.57 5.19
N THR A 30 -1.04 -17.17 6.21
CA THR A 30 -1.36 -16.89 7.62
C THR A 30 -1.11 -15.41 7.95
N ARG A 31 0.02 -14.86 7.48
CA ARG A 31 0.33 -13.44 7.65
C ARG A 31 -0.67 -12.54 6.96
N SER A 32 -1.12 -12.90 5.76
CA SER A 32 -2.12 -12.14 5.02
C SER A 32 -3.49 -12.17 5.70
N ALA A 33 -3.84 -13.26 6.37
CA ALA A 33 -5.01 -13.32 7.24
C ALA A 33 -4.89 -12.34 8.41
N ALA A 34 -3.74 -12.33 9.11
CA ALA A 34 -3.47 -11.34 10.16
C ALA A 34 -3.52 -9.90 9.61
N LEU A 35 -2.91 -9.63 8.45
CA LEU A 35 -2.98 -8.32 7.80
C LEU A 35 -4.42 -7.91 7.50
N SER A 36 -5.25 -8.81 6.99
CA SER A 36 -6.66 -8.50 6.70
C SER A 36 -7.43 -8.04 7.94
N TYR A 37 -7.20 -8.69 9.09
CA TYR A 37 -7.77 -8.27 10.37
C TYR A 37 -7.28 -6.88 10.79
N TYR A 38 -5.97 -6.62 10.76
CA TYR A 38 -5.44 -5.31 11.11
C TYR A 38 -5.86 -4.21 10.14
N PHE A 39 -5.98 -4.52 8.84
CA PHE A 39 -6.50 -3.59 7.84
C PHE A 39 -7.96 -3.26 8.10
N LEU A 40 -8.78 -4.27 8.41
CA LEU A 40 -10.20 -4.07 8.74
C LEU A 40 -10.36 -3.15 9.96
N LEU A 41 -9.58 -3.36 11.02
CA LEU A 41 -9.57 -2.48 12.20
C LEU A 41 -9.05 -1.07 11.87
N ALA A 42 -8.08 -0.94 10.97
CA ALA A 42 -7.51 0.33 10.57
C ALA A 42 -8.44 1.15 9.64
N LEU A 43 -9.40 0.53 8.96
CA LEU A 43 -10.29 1.21 8.02
C LEU A 43 -11.03 2.37 8.67
N PHE A 44 -11.63 2.14 9.84
CA PHE A 44 -12.46 3.16 10.47
C PHE A 44 -11.63 4.39 10.91
N PRO A 45 -10.53 4.24 11.68
CA PRO A 45 -9.66 5.38 12.00
C PRO A 45 -9.05 6.04 10.76
N MET A 46 -8.74 5.27 9.73
CA MET A 46 -8.22 5.81 8.47
C MET A 46 -9.26 6.70 7.78
N PHE A 47 -10.52 6.28 7.71
CA PHE A 47 -11.59 7.11 7.15
C PHE A 47 -11.77 8.40 7.95
N LEU A 48 -11.74 8.34 9.28
CA LEU A 48 -11.80 9.55 10.11
C LEU A 48 -10.63 10.50 9.81
N PHE A 49 -9.41 9.97 9.76
CA PHE A 49 -8.22 10.75 9.40
C PHE A 49 -8.38 11.43 8.04
N LEU A 50 -8.82 10.68 7.01
CA LEU A 50 -9.02 11.23 5.67
C LEU A 50 -10.12 12.31 5.64
N LEU A 51 -11.24 12.10 6.31
CA LEU A 51 -12.33 13.07 6.40
C LEU A 51 -11.87 14.36 7.11
N SER A 52 -11.13 14.23 8.21
CA SER A 52 -10.57 15.39 8.91
C SER A 52 -9.53 16.12 8.04
N LEU A 53 -8.66 15.40 7.32
CA LEU A 53 -7.67 15.98 6.42
C LEU A 53 -8.35 16.77 5.29
N ILE A 54 -9.40 16.21 4.68
CA ILE A 54 -10.20 16.89 3.66
C ILE A 54 -10.90 18.11 4.26
N GLY A 55 -11.47 18.00 5.46
CA GLY A 55 -12.10 19.14 6.15
C GLY A 55 -11.13 20.31 6.38
N VAL A 56 -9.86 20.01 6.66
CA VAL A 56 -8.80 21.01 6.82
C VAL A 56 -8.38 21.61 5.46
N ILE A 57 -8.17 20.78 4.43
CA ILE A 57 -7.68 21.23 3.10
C ILE A 57 -8.77 21.99 2.32
N ALA A 58 -10.01 21.51 2.35
CA ALA A 58 -11.11 22.05 1.56
C ALA A 58 -11.77 23.29 2.18
N GLY A 59 -11.39 23.67 3.41
CA GLY A 59 -11.93 24.81 4.13
C GLY A 59 -13.36 24.63 4.67
N PRO A 60 -13.81 25.48 5.61
CA PRO A 60 -15.19 25.51 6.07
C PRO A 60 -16.16 25.84 4.92
N GLY A 61 -17.21 25.05 4.73
CA GLY A 61 -18.32 25.37 3.80
C GLY A 61 -18.13 25.04 2.32
N SER A 62 -17.12 24.25 1.94
CA SER A 62 -16.96 23.85 0.53
C SER A 62 -17.95 22.76 0.09
N GLU A 63 -18.46 22.86 -1.14
CA GLU A 63 -19.34 21.84 -1.74
C GLU A 63 -18.68 20.45 -1.77
N LEU A 64 -17.37 20.39 -1.99
CA LEU A 64 -16.59 19.14 -1.98
C LEU A 64 -16.76 18.40 -0.65
N ARG A 65 -16.81 19.14 0.44
CA ARG A 65 -16.91 18.60 1.79
C ARG A 65 -18.31 18.07 2.09
N GLU A 66 -19.36 18.81 1.73
CA GLU A 66 -20.75 18.36 1.90
C GLU A 66 -21.06 17.12 1.04
N ASN A 67 -20.51 17.07 -0.17
CA ASN A 67 -20.64 15.92 -1.05
C ASN A 67 -19.98 14.66 -0.47
N ILE A 68 -18.83 14.79 0.20
CA ILE A 68 -18.13 13.66 0.83
C ILE A 68 -18.85 13.20 2.10
N ILE A 69 -19.29 14.12 2.96
CA ILE A 69 -20.03 13.79 4.19
C ILE A 69 -21.36 13.10 3.82
N SER A 70 -22.09 13.63 2.84
CA SER A 70 -23.35 13.05 2.39
C SER A 70 -23.17 11.70 1.68
N ALA A 71 -22.08 11.50 0.95
CA ALA A 71 -21.73 10.19 0.40
C ALA A 71 -21.45 9.17 1.52
N PHE A 72 -20.72 9.56 2.57
CA PHE A 72 -20.45 8.70 3.72
C PHE A 72 -21.71 8.37 4.52
N GLY A 73 -22.56 9.35 4.80
CA GLY A 73 -23.83 9.14 5.52
C GLY A 73 -24.77 8.16 4.80
N ARG A 74 -24.70 8.09 3.46
CA ARG A 74 -25.46 7.13 2.64
C ARG A 74 -24.89 5.71 2.67
N LEU A 75 -23.60 5.55 2.96
CA LEU A 75 -22.90 4.26 2.93
C LEU A 75 -22.69 3.64 4.32
N ALA A 76 -22.73 4.46 5.38
CA ALA A 76 -22.47 4.02 6.75
C ALA A 76 -23.76 3.53 7.46
N PRO A 77 -23.75 2.34 8.09
CA PRO A 77 -24.83 1.92 8.99
C PRO A 77 -25.04 2.94 10.13
N GLY A 78 -26.25 3.04 10.67
CA GLY A 78 -26.69 4.14 11.54
C GLY A 78 -25.70 4.58 12.65
N SER A 79 -25.07 3.64 13.35
CA SER A 79 -24.05 3.94 14.38
C SER A 79 -22.75 4.49 13.81
N ALA A 80 -22.26 3.97 12.68
CA ALA A 80 -21.07 4.49 12.00
C ALA A 80 -21.31 5.90 11.44
N SER A 81 -22.54 6.16 10.94
CA SER A 81 -22.92 7.51 10.49
C SER A 81 -22.86 8.53 11.63
N GLN A 82 -23.30 8.16 12.83
CA GLN A 82 -23.27 9.02 14.01
C GLN A 82 -21.84 9.36 14.44
N VAL A 83 -20.91 8.40 14.36
CA VAL A 83 -19.50 8.67 14.67
C VAL A 83 -18.84 9.54 13.59
N VAL A 84 -19.17 9.34 12.31
CA VAL A 84 -18.69 10.21 11.23
C VAL A 84 -19.22 11.64 11.44
N HIS A 85 -20.52 11.81 11.67
CA HIS A 85 -21.13 13.10 11.95
C HIS A 85 -20.57 13.75 13.21
N SER A 86 -20.33 12.99 14.29
CA SER A 86 -19.75 13.52 15.52
C SER A 86 -18.31 13.95 15.32
N VAL A 87 -17.48 13.18 14.61
CA VAL A 87 -16.08 13.56 14.33
C VAL A 87 -16.02 14.76 13.39
N VAL A 88 -16.87 14.82 12.36
CA VAL A 88 -16.96 15.96 11.45
C VAL A 88 -17.48 17.21 12.18
N ASN A 89 -18.52 17.08 13.01
CA ASN A 89 -19.07 18.20 13.77
C ASN A 89 -18.15 18.65 14.90
N GLN A 90 -17.42 17.75 15.55
CA GLN A 90 -16.37 18.10 16.52
C GLN A 90 -15.17 18.74 15.82
N THR A 91 -14.84 18.32 14.60
CA THR A 91 -13.83 18.98 13.75
C THR A 91 -14.29 20.40 13.38
N LEU A 92 -15.58 20.60 13.14
CA LEU A 92 -16.21 21.90 12.84
C LEU A 92 -16.33 22.85 14.02
N GLN A 93 -16.77 22.34 15.15
CA GLN A 93 -17.05 23.11 16.35
C GLN A 93 -15.84 23.20 17.29
N ALA A 94 -14.71 22.58 16.91
CA ALA A 94 -13.45 22.85 17.58
C ALA A 94 -13.02 24.30 17.31
N SER A 95 -13.49 25.22 18.14
CA SER A 95 -13.00 26.61 18.22
C SER A 95 -11.51 26.69 18.59
N ASN A 96 -10.88 25.55 18.88
CA ASN A 96 -9.52 25.43 19.37
C ASN A 96 -8.79 24.36 18.54
N GLY A 97 -7.90 24.79 17.64
CA GLY A 97 -7.19 23.91 16.69
C GLY A 97 -6.43 22.74 17.34
N LEU A 98 -6.11 22.84 18.64
CA LEU A 98 -5.48 21.79 19.43
C LEU A 98 -6.35 20.52 19.55
N LYS A 99 -7.68 20.65 19.72
CA LYS A 99 -8.59 19.48 19.83
C LYS A 99 -8.71 18.72 18.51
N LEU A 100 -8.77 19.47 17.41
CA LEU A 100 -8.76 18.91 16.06
C LEU A 100 -7.44 18.17 15.79
N ALA A 101 -6.30 18.80 16.09
CA ALA A 101 -4.99 18.16 15.95
C ALA A 101 -4.91 16.87 16.78
N ALA A 102 -5.39 16.86 18.04
CA ALA A 102 -5.42 15.67 18.87
C ALA A 102 -6.28 14.55 18.29
N GLY A 103 -7.46 14.86 17.74
CA GLY A 103 -8.34 13.88 17.09
C GLY A 103 -7.72 13.27 15.83
N ILE A 104 -7.13 14.12 14.97
CA ILE A 104 -6.41 13.68 13.76
C ILE A 104 -5.24 12.76 14.14
N LEU A 105 -4.44 13.15 15.13
CA LEU A 105 -3.30 12.36 15.60
C LEU A 105 -3.74 11.04 16.24
N GLY A 106 -4.83 11.02 17.00
CA GLY A 106 -5.39 9.80 17.60
C GLY A 106 -5.94 8.83 16.54
N ALA A 107 -6.63 9.35 15.52
CA ALA A 107 -7.11 8.56 14.39
C ALA A 107 -5.93 7.98 13.58
N LEU A 108 -4.93 8.80 13.27
CA LEU A 108 -3.72 8.38 12.57
C LEU A 108 -2.93 7.33 13.36
N TRP A 109 -2.81 7.52 14.68
CA TRP A 109 -2.18 6.56 15.57
C TRP A 109 -2.84 5.18 15.48
N SER A 110 -4.17 5.16 15.50
CA SER A 110 -4.97 3.94 15.43
C SER A 110 -4.91 3.31 14.04
N ALA A 111 -5.01 4.11 12.97
CA ALA A 111 -4.88 3.65 11.58
C ALA A 111 -3.51 3.01 11.30
N SER A 112 -2.45 3.55 11.90
CA SER A 112 -1.08 3.06 11.71
C SER A 112 -0.86 1.61 12.18
N GLY A 113 -1.79 1.02 12.95
CA GLY A 113 -1.73 -0.39 13.35
C GLY A 113 -1.68 -1.37 12.18
N GLY A 114 -2.42 -1.09 11.09
CA GLY A 114 -2.35 -1.88 9.86
C GLY A 114 -0.97 -1.86 9.22
N MET A 115 -0.33 -0.68 9.19
CA MET A 115 1.02 -0.53 8.68
C MET A 115 2.07 -1.18 9.59
N SER A 116 1.88 -1.15 10.92
CA SER A 116 2.73 -1.89 11.85
C SER A 116 2.73 -3.39 11.53
N ALA A 117 1.57 -3.97 11.22
CA ALA A 117 1.47 -5.38 10.86
C ALA A 117 2.21 -5.69 9.54
N VAL A 118 2.18 -4.78 8.56
CA VAL A 118 2.98 -4.89 7.33
C VAL A 118 4.47 -4.86 7.64
N VAL A 119 4.93 -3.89 8.44
CA VAL A 119 6.34 -3.79 8.87
C VAL A 119 6.80 -5.07 9.56
N THR A 120 6.03 -5.57 10.52
CA THR A 120 6.36 -6.81 11.25
C THR A 120 6.41 -8.00 10.30
N SER A 121 5.46 -8.13 9.38
CA SER A 121 5.42 -9.23 8.42
C SER A 121 6.63 -9.20 7.47
N LEU A 122 7.01 -8.01 6.98
CA LEU A 122 8.18 -7.83 6.14
C LEU A 122 9.48 -8.09 6.90
N ASN A 123 9.62 -7.62 8.15
CA ASN A 123 10.78 -7.96 8.99
C ASN A 123 10.97 -9.48 9.10
N ILE A 124 9.88 -10.23 9.27
CA ILE A 124 9.93 -11.70 9.38
C ILE A 124 10.32 -12.36 8.04
N ILE A 125 9.80 -11.87 6.90
CA ILE A 125 10.20 -12.33 5.55
C ILE A 125 11.69 -12.06 5.30
N TYR A 126 12.15 -10.87 5.67
CA TYR A 126 13.56 -10.47 5.53
C TYR A 126 14.48 -11.10 6.58
N ARG A 127 13.92 -11.85 7.55
CA ARG A 127 14.66 -12.50 8.65
C ARG A 127 15.45 -11.50 9.50
N VAL A 128 14.88 -10.31 9.72
CA VAL A 128 15.48 -9.23 10.51
C VAL A 128 14.65 -8.93 11.75
N SER A 129 15.34 -8.61 12.85
CA SER A 129 14.71 -8.13 14.08
C SER A 129 14.57 -6.61 14.04
N GLU A 130 13.54 -6.10 14.72
CA GLU A 130 13.38 -4.66 14.89
C GLU A 130 14.40 -4.13 15.91
N THR A 131 15.36 -3.35 15.44
CA THR A 131 16.42 -2.72 16.24
C THR A 131 16.17 -1.23 16.42
N ARG A 132 15.22 -0.64 15.67
CA ARG A 132 14.86 0.76 15.83
C ARG A 132 14.24 0.96 17.22
N PRO A 133 14.65 2.02 17.97
CA PRO A 133 13.91 2.45 19.14
C PRO A 133 12.43 2.66 18.80
N TRP A 134 11.56 2.35 19.76
CA TRP A 134 10.11 2.38 19.57
C TRP A 134 9.59 3.66 18.89
N TRP A 135 10.14 4.83 19.25
CA TRP A 135 9.74 6.10 18.66
C TRP A 135 10.15 6.25 17.19
N LYS A 136 11.33 5.75 16.78
CA LYS A 136 11.77 5.74 15.36
C LYS A 136 10.94 4.77 14.54
N GLN A 137 10.65 3.59 15.10
CA GLN A 137 9.76 2.63 14.48
C GLN A 137 8.37 3.24 14.27
N LYS A 138 7.80 3.84 15.32
CA LYS A 138 6.47 4.44 15.25
C LYS A 138 6.41 5.61 14.26
N LEU A 139 7.43 6.47 14.22
CA LEU A 139 7.53 7.54 13.23
C LEU A 139 7.59 6.97 11.80
N THR A 140 8.30 5.87 11.58
CA THR A 140 8.35 5.20 10.27
C THR A 140 6.97 4.68 9.88
N VAL A 141 6.28 3.98 10.79
CA VAL A 141 4.93 3.43 10.54
C VAL A 141 3.92 4.53 10.25
N VAL A 142 3.91 5.60 11.06
CA VAL A 142 3.00 6.74 10.87
C VAL A 142 3.32 7.46 9.56
N GLY A 143 4.59 7.72 9.27
CA GLY A 143 5.02 8.33 8.01
C GLY A 143 4.62 7.51 6.79
N LEU A 144 4.82 6.19 6.83
CA LEU A 144 4.34 5.26 5.80
C LEU A 144 2.82 5.30 5.64
N THR A 145 2.08 5.36 6.76
CA THR A 145 0.62 5.43 6.75
C THR A 145 0.13 6.70 6.04
N VAL A 146 0.70 7.86 6.37
CA VAL A 146 0.35 9.15 5.73
C VAL A 146 0.77 9.18 4.26
N ALA A 147 1.99 8.73 3.94
CA ALA A 147 2.47 8.71 2.56
C ALA A 147 1.59 7.84 1.67
N LEU A 148 1.25 6.63 2.13
CA LEU A 148 0.39 5.71 1.39
C LEU A 148 -1.06 6.19 1.32
N ALA A 149 -1.57 6.84 2.37
CA ALA A 149 -2.87 7.53 2.31
C ALA A 149 -2.92 8.51 1.13
N GLY A 150 -1.92 9.38 1.03
CA GLY A 150 -1.80 10.38 -0.03
C GLY A 150 -1.66 9.73 -1.42
N LEU A 151 -0.83 8.70 -1.56
CA LEU A 151 -0.64 8.00 -2.83
C LEU A 151 -1.90 7.24 -3.28
N ILE A 152 -2.62 6.60 -2.35
CA ILE A 152 -3.91 5.95 -2.66
C ILE A 152 -4.92 6.98 -3.13
N ILE A 153 -5.02 8.13 -2.44
CA ILE A 153 -5.91 9.22 -2.86
C ILE A 153 -5.51 9.73 -4.25
N ALA A 154 -4.23 9.99 -4.49
CA ALA A 154 -3.74 10.44 -5.78
C ALA A 154 -4.05 9.43 -6.90
N ALA A 155 -3.84 8.14 -6.64
CA ALA A 155 -4.18 7.07 -7.59
C ALA A 155 -5.69 7.01 -7.87
N LEU A 156 -6.54 7.11 -6.84
CA LEU A 156 -8.00 7.11 -7.00
C LEU A 156 -8.50 8.35 -7.75
N VAL A 157 -7.95 9.53 -7.45
CA VAL A 157 -8.27 10.78 -8.15
C VAL A 157 -7.87 10.67 -9.62
N LEU A 158 -6.66 10.21 -9.92
CA LEU A 158 -6.23 9.98 -11.31
C LEU A 158 -7.08 8.93 -12.02
N ALA A 159 -7.42 7.83 -11.37
CA ALA A 159 -8.19 6.75 -12.00
C ALA A 159 -9.66 7.13 -12.25
N LEU A 160 -10.32 7.80 -11.29
CA LEU A 160 -11.75 8.11 -11.35
C LEU A 160 -12.06 9.47 -11.97
N TYR A 161 -11.20 10.46 -11.70
CA TYR A 161 -11.40 11.85 -12.12
C TYR A 161 -10.35 12.32 -13.13
N GLY A 162 -9.37 11.48 -13.49
CA GLY A 162 -8.32 11.83 -14.44
C GLY A 162 -8.86 12.39 -15.74
N GLY A 163 -9.94 11.83 -16.30
CA GLY A 163 -10.56 12.33 -17.53
C GLY A 163 -11.02 13.79 -17.40
N LYS A 164 -11.70 14.12 -16.29
CA LYS A 164 -12.14 15.49 -16.00
C LYS A 164 -10.97 16.44 -15.75
N ILE A 165 -9.93 15.97 -15.07
CA ILE A 165 -8.69 16.73 -14.84
C ILE A 165 -8.04 17.07 -16.19
N GLY A 166 -7.93 16.10 -17.09
CA GLY A 166 -7.39 16.31 -18.43
C GLY A 166 -8.20 17.31 -19.25
N GLU A 167 -9.53 17.24 -19.17
CA GLU A 167 -10.42 18.21 -19.81
C GLU A 167 -10.24 19.63 -19.24
N ALA A 168 -10.16 19.77 -17.92
CA ALA A 168 -9.93 21.06 -17.26
C ALA A 168 -8.58 21.67 -17.66
N ILE A 169 -7.50 20.88 -17.67
CA ILE A 169 -6.18 21.33 -18.13
C ILE A 169 -6.24 21.73 -19.60
N ALA A 170 -6.89 20.92 -20.44
CA ALA A 170 -7.01 21.21 -21.86
C ALA A 170 -7.71 22.54 -22.12
N ASN A 171 -8.81 22.80 -21.42
CA ASN A 171 -9.58 24.02 -21.58
C ASN A 171 -8.83 25.26 -21.05
N HIS A 172 -8.12 25.12 -19.93
CA HIS A 172 -7.39 26.24 -19.32
C HIS A 172 -6.13 26.61 -20.11
N ALA A 173 -5.40 25.62 -20.62
CA ALA A 173 -4.16 25.81 -21.39
C ALA A 173 -4.38 25.94 -22.90
N GLY A 174 -5.63 25.95 -23.38
CA GLY A 174 -5.96 26.03 -24.81
C GLY A 174 -5.52 24.81 -25.63
N LEU A 175 -5.38 23.65 -25.00
CA LEU A 175 -4.92 22.43 -25.66
C LEU A 175 -6.08 21.73 -26.38
N GLY A 176 -5.83 21.32 -27.63
CA GLY A 176 -6.84 20.70 -28.49
C GLY A 176 -7.18 19.24 -28.13
N GLY A 177 -8.02 18.63 -28.97
CA GLY A 177 -8.47 17.24 -28.79
C GLY A 177 -7.34 16.20 -28.69
N ALA A 178 -6.20 16.44 -29.34
CA ALA A 178 -5.02 15.56 -29.26
C ALA A 178 -4.49 15.41 -27.83
N PHE A 179 -4.42 16.49 -27.04
CA PHE A 179 -4.01 16.43 -25.64
C PHE A 179 -4.99 15.64 -24.79
N ARG A 180 -6.30 15.80 -25.03
CA ARG A 180 -7.34 15.08 -24.27
C ARG A 180 -7.25 13.57 -24.48
N ILE A 181 -6.99 13.14 -25.72
CA ILE A 181 -6.77 11.72 -26.05
C ILE A 181 -5.48 11.23 -25.37
N PHE A 182 -4.37 11.96 -25.52
CA PHE A 182 -3.10 11.64 -24.88
C PHE A 182 -3.25 11.48 -23.36
N TRP A 183 -3.89 12.43 -22.69
CA TRP A 183 -4.13 12.38 -21.25
C TRP A 183 -4.97 11.18 -20.83
N ARG A 184 -6.04 10.87 -21.57
CA ARG A 184 -6.91 9.71 -21.29
C ARG A 184 -6.16 8.38 -21.39
N VAL A 185 -5.10 8.32 -22.20
CA VAL A 185 -4.19 7.17 -22.26
C VAL A 185 -3.19 7.22 -21.11
N VAL A 186 -2.52 8.35 -20.89
CA VAL A 186 -1.43 8.52 -19.91
C VAL A 186 -1.87 8.43 -18.45
N GLN A 187 -3.12 8.78 -18.13
CA GLN A 187 -3.63 8.70 -16.76
C GLN A 187 -3.54 7.28 -16.16
N TRP A 188 -3.69 6.24 -16.99
CA TRP A 188 -3.67 4.84 -16.53
C TRP A 188 -2.25 4.39 -16.16
N PRO A 189 -1.22 4.55 -17.03
CA PRO A 189 0.17 4.40 -16.64
C PRO A 189 0.58 5.27 -15.46
N ALA A 190 0.09 6.50 -15.36
CA ALA A 190 0.39 7.38 -14.23
C ALA A 190 -0.16 6.82 -12.91
N ALA A 191 -1.43 6.38 -12.88
CA ALA A 191 -2.02 5.72 -11.71
C ALA A 191 -1.26 4.42 -11.35
N PHE A 192 -0.87 3.63 -12.35
CA PHE A 192 -0.05 2.45 -12.16
C PHE A 192 1.33 2.77 -11.58
N ALA A 193 1.99 3.83 -12.06
CA ALA A 193 3.27 4.30 -11.54
C ALA A 193 3.16 4.75 -10.08
N VAL A 194 2.06 5.42 -9.70
CA VAL A 194 1.78 5.78 -8.30
C VAL A 194 1.68 4.53 -7.42
N MET A 195 1.05 3.45 -7.90
CA MET A 195 0.99 2.18 -7.16
C MET A 195 2.35 1.50 -7.04
N LEU A 196 3.14 1.46 -8.12
CA LEU A 196 4.52 0.93 -8.08
C LEU A 196 5.38 1.69 -7.08
N PHE A 197 5.22 3.01 -7.05
CA PHE A 197 5.93 3.88 -6.11
C PHE A 197 5.49 3.61 -4.66
N ALA A 198 4.20 3.42 -4.42
CA ALA A 198 3.66 3.04 -3.11
C ALA A 198 4.28 1.72 -2.60
N TYR A 199 4.33 0.68 -3.44
CA TYR A 199 4.99 -0.58 -3.10
C TYR A 199 6.49 -0.40 -2.86
N SER A 200 7.17 0.41 -3.68
CA SER A 200 8.61 0.66 -3.53
C SER A 200 8.94 1.40 -2.23
N ILE A 201 8.10 2.36 -1.82
CA ILE A 201 8.20 3.03 -0.51
C ILE A 201 8.04 2.02 0.63
N ILE A 202 7.04 1.13 0.56
CA ILE A 202 6.84 0.08 1.57
C ILE A 202 8.11 -0.77 1.68
N TYR A 203 8.62 -1.29 0.56
CA TYR A 203 9.77 -2.18 0.59
C TYR A 203 11.08 -1.51 1.00
N TYR A 204 11.20 -0.19 0.84
CA TYR A 204 12.38 0.53 1.29
C TYR A 204 12.34 0.93 2.77
N PHE A 205 11.20 1.42 3.27
CA PHE A 205 11.12 1.99 4.62
C PHE A 205 10.58 1.01 5.68
N ALA A 206 9.75 0.04 5.27
CA ALA A 206 9.13 -0.88 6.21
C ALA A 206 10.14 -1.84 6.86
N PRO A 207 10.89 -2.67 6.11
CA PRO A 207 11.80 -3.63 6.72
C PRO A 207 13.00 -2.93 7.39
N ASN A 208 13.41 -3.45 8.53
CA ASN A 208 14.56 -2.94 9.27
C ASN A 208 15.88 -3.53 8.73
N LEU A 209 16.28 -3.08 7.54
CA LEU A 209 17.54 -3.47 6.91
C LEU A 209 18.66 -2.50 7.27
N ASP A 210 19.84 -3.04 7.56
CA ASP A 210 21.06 -2.25 7.84
C ASP A 210 21.58 -1.55 6.58
N GLU A 211 21.55 -2.26 5.44
CA GLU A 211 21.91 -1.71 4.14
C GLU A 211 20.64 -1.45 3.31
N ARG A 212 20.35 -0.17 3.07
CA ARG A 212 19.20 0.27 2.28
C ARG A 212 19.66 0.93 0.99
N LYS A 213 19.13 0.47 -0.14
CA LYS A 213 19.38 1.08 -1.45
C LYS A 213 18.05 1.46 -2.07
N TRP A 214 17.92 2.74 -2.41
CA TRP A 214 16.70 3.25 -3.01
C TRP A 214 16.61 2.80 -4.47
N TYR A 215 15.46 2.24 -4.83
CA TYR A 215 15.10 1.92 -6.20
C TYR A 215 13.71 2.48 -6.47
N TRP A 216 13.56 3.24 -7.56
CA TRP A 216 12.27 3.81 -7.96
C TRP A 216 11.21 2.74 -8.26
N VAL A 217 11.64 1.62 -8.84
CA VAL A 217 10.80 0.47 -9.14
C VAL A 217 11.60 -0.81 -8.86
N THR A 218 11.13 -1.58 -7.88
CA THR A 218 11.70 -2.91 -7.57
C THR A 218 10.98 -4.01 -8.36
N PRO A 219 11.64 -5.14 -8.69
CA PRO A 219 10.98 -6.30 -9.29
C PRO A 219 9.80 -6.80 -8.44
N GLY A 220 9.96 -6.78 -7.11
CA GLY A 220 8.90 -7.11 -6.17
C GLY A 220 7.73 -6.13 -6.21
N ALA A 221 7.95 -4.83 -6.41
CA ALA A 221 6.87 -3.86 -6.61
C ALA A 221 6.08 -4.16 -7.88
N ALA A 222 6.76 -4.42 -9.00
CA ALA A 222 6.10 -4.79 -10.25
C ALA A 222 5.30 -6.09 -10.12
N ALA A 223 5.89 -7.13 -9.52
CA ALA A 223 5.22 -8.41 -9.32
C ALA A 223 4.06 -8.30 -8.32
N GLY A 224 4.26 -7.63 -7.19
CA GLY A 224 3.23 -7.42 -6.16
C GLY A 224 2.01 -6.66 -6.71
N VAL A 225 2.24 -5.55 -7.43
CA VAL A 225 1.16 -4.82 -8.11
C VAL A 225 0.45 -5.69 -9.15
N THR A 226 1.20 -6.49 -9.92
CA THR A 226 0.62 -7.40 -10.91
C THR A 226 -0.28 -8.45 -10.25
N VAL A 227 0.21 -9.09 -9.18
CA VAL A 227 -0.58 -10.05 -8.38
C VAL A 227 -1.81 -9.37 -7.80
N TRP A 228 -1.69 -8.16 -7.28
CA TRP A 228 -2.80 -7.39 -6.72
C TRP A 228 -3.88 -7.09 -7.76
N LEU A 229 -3.50 -6.66 -8.96
CA LEU A 229 -4.41 -6.39 -10.07
C LEU A 229 -5.11 -7.67 -10.55
N LEU A 230 -4.35 -8.73 -10.82
CA LEU A 230 -4.89 -10.00 -11.27
C LEU A 230 -5.89 -10.57 -10.25
N THR A 231 -5.51 -10.53 -8.97
CA THR A 231 -6.37 -11.04 -7.90
C THR A 231 -7.61 -10.16 -7.72
N SER A 232 -7.50 -8.83 -7.86
CA SER A 232 -8.65 -7.93 -7.79
C SER A 232 -9.62 -8.12 -8.97
N ILE A 233 -9.10 -8.33 -10.19
CA ILE A 233 -9.92 -8.63 -11.37
C ILE A 233 -10.60 -9.99 -11.19
N GLY A 234 -9.84 -11.01 -10.77
CA GLY A 234 -10.38 -12.34 -10.48
C GLY A 234 -11.45 -12.32 -9.40
N PHE A 235 -11.24 -11.53 -8.34
CA PHE A 235 -12.22 -11.35 -7.26
C PHE A 235 -13.49 -10.66 -7.76
N ARG A 236 -13.37 -9.62 -8.59
CA ARG A 236 -14.51 -8.97 -9.23
C ARG A 236 -15.31 -9.95 -10.09
N LEU A 237 -14.64 -10.79 -10.89
CA LEU A 237 -15.29 -11.82 -11.71
C LEU A 237 -15.98 -12.86 -10.84
N TYR A 238 -15.33 -13.32 -9.77
CA TYR A 238 -15.91 -14.24 -8.79
C TYR A 238 -17.21 -13.67 -8.21
N LEU A 239 -17.18 -12.41 -7.73
CA LEU A 239 -18.38 -11.77 -7.21
C LEU A 239 -19.45 -11.63 -8.29
N HIS A 240 -19.10 -11.30 -9.53
CA HIS A 240 -20.09 -11.17 -10.61
C HIS A 240 -20.92 -12.45 -10.83
N PHE A 241 -20.28 -13.63 -10.76
CA PHE A 241 -20.96 -14.90 -10.96
C PHE A 241 -21.55 -15.52 -9.68
N PHE A 242 -20.98 -15.22 -8.51
CA PHE A 242 -21.28 -15.90 -7.25
C PHE A 242 -21.80 -14.97 -6.12
N ASN A 243 -22.35 -13.78 -6.44
CA ASN A 243 -22.81 -12.80 -5.44
C ASN A 243 -24.04 -13.21 -4.59
N SER A 244 -24.47 -14.47 -4.63
CA SER A 244 -25.59 -14.95 -3.79
C SER A 244 -25.30 -14.80 -2.30
N TYR A 245 -24.03 -14.78 -1.89
CA TYR A 245 -23.60 -14.57 -0.52
C TYR A 245 -24.08 -13.25 0.08
N SER A 246 -24.03 -12.13 -0.67
CA SER A 246 -24.55 -10.85 -0.19
C SER A 246 -26.08 -10.85 -0.08
N ALA A 247 -26.77 -11.59 -0.95
CA ALA A 247 -28.23 -11.74 -0.87
C ALA A 247 -28.65 -12.57 0.35
N THR A 248 -27.89 -13.61 0.71
CA THR A 248 -28.20 -14.49 1.85
C THR A 248 -27.79 -13.88 3.19
N TYR A 249 -26.63 -13.22 3.27
CA TYR A 249 -26.03 -12.75 4.53
C TYR A 249 -26.05 -11.22 4.71
N GLY A 250 -26.59 -10.46 3.75
CA GLY A 250 -26.74 -9.01 3.84
C GLY A 250 -25.44 -8.28 4.18
N SER A 251 -25.47 -7.44 5.23
CA SER A 251 -24.32 -6.66 5.70
C SER A 251 -23.15 -7.52 6.18
N LEU A 252 -23.41 -8.72 6.73
CA LEU A 252 -22.35 -9.65 7.13
C LEU A 252 -21.58 -10.17 5.92
N GLY A 253 -22.28 -10.43 4.82
CA GLY A 253 -21.66 -10.81 3.54
C GLY A 253 -20.71 -9.73 3.01
N ALA A 254 -21.07 -8.45 3.14
CA ALA A 254 -20.20 -7.34 2.73
C ALA A 254 -18.88 -7.28 3.52
N VAL A 255 -18.93 -7.52 4.84
CA VAL A 255 -17.72 -7.54 5.69
C VAL A 255 -16.82 -8.73 5.32
N ILE A 256 -17.40 -9.90 5.05
CA ILE A 256 -16.64 -11.09 4.62
C ILE A 256 -15.94 -10.82 3.28
N ILE A 257 -16.67 -10.29 2.29
CA ILE A 257 -16.14 -9.93 0.98
C ILE A 257 -14.99 -8.92 1.09
N LEU A 258 -15.18 -7.88 1.92
CA LEU A 258 -14.16 -6.88 2.16
C LEU A 258 -12.92 -7.48 2.82
N THR A 259 -13.10 -8.31 3.85
CA THR A 259 -11.99 -8.97 4.56
C THR A 259 -11.20 -9.87 3.62
N LEU A 260 -11.88 -10.61 2.73
CA LEU A 260 -11.23 -11.44 1.72
C LEU A 260 -10.44 -10.61 0.71
N TRP A 261 -10.97 -9.46 0.29
CA TRP A 261 -10.22 -8.54 -0.57
C TRP A 261 -9.00 -7.92 0.13
N LEU A 262 -9.13 -7.58 1.42
CA LEU A 262 -8.01 -7.11 2.25
C LEU A 262 -6.94 -8.20 2.45
N PHE A 263 -7.36 -9.46 2.60
CA PHE A 263 -6.47 -10.62 2.61
C PHE A 263 -5.67 -10.71 1.31
N MET A 264 -6.34 -10.64 0.15
CA MET A 264 -5.68 -10.67 -1.16
C MET A 264 -4.71 -9.49 -1.34
N THR A 265 -5.06 -8.32 -0.80
CA THR A 265 -4.20 -7.14 -0.80
C THR A 265 -2.95 -7.34 0.06
N GLY A 266 -3.11 -7.84 1.29
CA GLY A 266 -1.99 -8.19 2.15
C GLY A 266 -1.08 -9.23 1.49
N PHE A 267 -1.66 -10.26 0.88
CA PHE A 267 -0.92 -11.30 0.18
C PHE A 267 -0.07 -10.75 -0.97
N ALA A 268 -0.64 -9.87 -1.81
CA ALA A 268 0.09 -9.27 -2.91
C ALA A 268 1.28 -8.40 -2.44
N ILE A 269 1.10 -7.65 -1.35
CA ILE A 269 2.19 -6.87 -0.73
C ILE A 269 3.30 -7.81 -0.24
N LEU A 270 2.95 -8.90 0.44
CA LEU A 270 3.94 -9.84 0.97
C LEU A 270 4.65 -10.62 -0.13
N VAL A 271 3.96 -11.03 -1.20
CA VAL A 271 4.59 -11.70 -2.35
C VAL A 271 5.64 -10.81 -3.00
N GLY A 272 5.35 -9.52 -3.21
CA GLY A 272 6.35 -8.60 -3.74
C GLY A 272 7.54 -8.40 -2.80
N GLY A 273 7.30 -8.35 -1.49
CA GLY A 273 8.36 -8.31 -0.47
C GLY A 273 9.24 -9.56 -0.47
N GLU A 274 8.63 -10.74 -0.62
CA GLU A 274 9.32 -12.02 -0.72
C GLU A 274 10.22 -12.09 -1.96
N ILE A 275 9.74 -11.60 -3.10
CA ILE A 275 10.54 -11.53 -4.33
C ILE A 275 11.79 -10.66 -4.13
N ASN A 276 11.64 -9.47 -3.55
CA ASN A 276 12.77 -8.60 -3.26
C ASN A 276 13.75 -9.25 -2.27
N CYS A 277 13.23 -9.87 -1.20
CA CYS A 277 14.02 -10.62 -0.22
C CYS A 277 14.82 -11.76 -0.87
N VAL A 278 14.20 -12.57 -1.73
CA VAL A 278 14.87 -13.66 -2.45
C VAL A 278 16.00 -13.13 -3.34
N ILE A 279 15.76 -12.03 -4.07
CA ILE A 279 16.78 -11.42 -4.93
C ILE A 279 17.97 -10.96 -4.11
N GLU A 280 17.73 -10.19 -3.04
CA GLU A 280 18.77 -9.65 -2.17
C GLU A 280 19.57 -10.74 -1.46
N GLN A 281 18.90 -11.78 -0.94
CA GLN A 281 19.59 -12.90 -0.30
C GLN A 281 20.45 -13.70 -1.27
N THR A 282 20.00 -13.85 -2.52
CA THR A 282 20.77 -14.56 -3.55
C THR A 282 21.99 -13.76 -3.97
N ASP A 283 21.84 -12.43 -4.14
CA ASP A 283 22.95 -11.53 -4.47
C ASP A 283 24.00 -11.53 -3.37
N LYS A 284 23.60 -11.40 -2.08
CA LYS A 284 24.52 -11.46 -0.94
C LYS A 284 25.27 -12.79 -0.85
N LYS A 285 24.59 -13.93 -1.07
CA LYS A 285 25.24 -15.25 -1.07
C LYS A 285 26.29 -15.36 -2.18
N ARG A 286 25.98 -14.82 -3.36
CA ARG A 286 26.88 -14.81 -4.50
C ARG A 286 28.11 -13.92 -4.25
N GLU A 287 27.90 -12.70 -3.76
CA GLU A 287 29.00 -11.78 -3.42
C GLU A 287 29.94 -12.41 -2.37
N THR A 288 29.38 -13.10 -1.37
CA THR A 288 30.16 -13.83 -0.35
C THR A 288 30.97 -14.97 -0.96
N PHE A 289 30.38 -15.72 -1.89
CA PHE A 289 31.06 -16.84 -2.55
C PHE A 289 32.18 -16.36 -3.50
N GLU A 290 31.92 -15.34 -4.31
CA GLU A 290 32.92 -14.73 -5.18
C GLU A 290 34.07 -14.10 -4.39
N GLY A 291 33.78 -13.49 -3.23
CA GLY A 291 34.79 -12.97 -2.31
C GLY A 291 35.72 -14.05 -1.78
N LYS A 292 35.19 -15.22 -1.40
CA LYS A 292 35.98 -16.38 -0.97
C LYS A 292 36.89 -16.91 -2.09
N ILE A 293 36.37 -17.01 -3.31
CA ILE A 293 37.18 -17.47 -4.47
C ILE A 293 38.34 -16.50 -4.73
N ARG A 294 38.10 -15.19 -4.68
CA ARG A 294 39.17 -14.19 -4.88
C ARG A 294 40.25 -14.27 -3.81
N GLN A 295 39.88 -14.52 -2.56
CA GLN A 295 40.84 -14.71 -1.47
C GLN A 295 41.70 -15.96 -1.69
N ILE A 296 41.10 -17.07 -2.14
CA ILE A 296 41.83 -18.32 -2.44
C ILE A 296 42.80 -18.11 -3.62
N ASP A 297 42.37 -17.45 -4.69
CA ASP A 297 43.23 -17.16 -5.85
C ASP A 297 44.41 -16.25 -5.47
N GLN A 298 44.18 -15.25 -4.60
CA GLN A 298 45.24 -14.40 -4.07
C GLN A 298 46.23 -15.17 -3.20
N GLN A 299 45.76 -16.07 -2.33
CA GLN A 299 46.63 -16.93 -1.53
C GLN A 299 47.45 -17.89 -2.40
N THR A 300 46.84 -18.43 -3.46
CA THR A 300 47.52 -19.35 -4.38
C THR A 300 48.58 -18.64 -5.23
N LYS A 301 48.35 -17.38 -5.63
CA LYS A 301 49.34 -16.58 -6.37
C LYS A 301 50.47 -16.02 -5.51
N ALA A 302 50.27 -15.95 -4.19
CA ALA A 302 51.26 -15.46 -3.23
C ALA A 302 52.15 -16.58 -2.65
N ALA A 303 51.82 -17.85 -2.93
CA ALA A 303 52.59 -19.04 -2.57
C ALA A 303 53.44 -19.52 -3.74
#